data_AF-A0A455T3M3-F1
#
_entry.id   AF-A0A455T3M3-F1
#
_cell.length_a   1.000
_cell.length_b   1.000
_cell.length_c   1.000
_cell.angle_alpha   90.00
_cell.angle_beta   90.00
_cell.angle_gamma   90.00
#
_symmetry.space_group_name_H-M   'P 1'
#
loop_
_entity.id
_entity.type
_entity.pdbx_description
1 polymer ?
#
loop_
_entity_poly.entity_id
_entity_poly.type
_entity_poly.pdbx_seq_one_letter_code
_entity_poly.pdbx_strand_id
1 'polypeptide(L)'
;MGDVWSELGPGLLAWREEAGGESEQQMSRAPMALPLGALRRFVQREVKPQRGPLEHCELCRAVLLPTHRHLFAPERRQVLCVCDPCALLFRVGAERGQSRYRLIPERTRWLRDLVLTDGEWEALGLPVNLVYLFYSTPAGRVLAFYPGPAGATESLLNLDGWQGLVARYPLLGELLPDVEALLINRVRGAHDYYLVPIDVCYRLTGLIRSSWRGLSGGPEVEQALRTFFGELQARAEVVTAGRAAPDLGEGENDAGS
;
A
#
# COMPACT_ATOMS: atom_id res chain seq x y z
N MET A 1 -6.69 -58.76 -20.27
CA MET A 1 -5.26 -58.47 -19.98
C MET A 1 -5.23 -57.17 -19.21
N GLY A 2 -5.05 -57.11 -17.91
CA GLY A 2 -4.73 -58.10 -16.90
C GLY A 2 -4.40 -57.26 -15.66
N ASP A 3 -5.27 -57.34 -14.66
CA ASP A 3 -5.12 -56.73 -13.34
C ASP A 3 -3.90 -57.31 -12.61
N VAL A 4 -3.19 -56.47 -11.85
CA VAL A 4 -2.35 -56.94 -10.74
C VAL A 4 -2.38 -55.88 -9.62
N TRP A 5 -3.37 -55.99 -8.75
CA TRP A 5 -3.23 -55.71 -7.32
C TRP A 5 -4.17 -56.67 -6.57
N SER A 6 -3.62 -57.82 -6.22
CA SER A 6 -4.18 -58.78 -5.26
C SER A 6 -3.17 -58.91 -4.12
N GLU A 7 -3.71 -59.34 -2.98
CA GLU A 7 -3.03 -59.93 -1.81
C GLU A 7 -2.88 -58.99 -0.61
N LEU A 8 -3.41 -59.27 0.59
CA LEU A 8 -4.09 -60.45 1.16
C LEU A 8 -4.91 -60.00 2.40
N GLY A 9 -6.05 -60.66 2.64
CA GLY A 9 -6.90 -60.50 3.83
C GLY A 9 -6.43 -61.34 5.05
N PRO A 10 -7.29 -62.19 5.63
CA PRO A 10 -8.35 -61.86 6.60
C PRO A 10 -8.23 -62.71 7.90
N GLY A 11 -9.07 -62.47 8.91
CA GLY A 11 -9.21 -63.37 10.07
C GLY A 11 -10.27 -62.91 11.06
N LEU A 12 -11.51 -63.40 10.92
CA LEU A 12 -12.12 -64.46 11.75
C LEU A 12 -12.51 -63.99 13.17
N LEU A 13 -13.79 -63.71 13.41
CA LEU A 13 -14.86 -64.65 13.80
C LEU A 13 -14.80 -65.01 15.30
N ALA A 14 -15.82 -64.60 16.05
CA ALA A 14 -16.49 -65.44 17.04
C ALA A 14 -17.85 -64.85 17.42
N TRP A 15 -18.89 -65.60 17.05
CA TRP A 15 -20.29 -65.51 17.47
C TRP A 15 -20.42 -65.88 18.98
N ARG A 16 -21.48 -65.60 19.76
CA ARG A 16 -22.91 -65.95 19.59
C ARG A 16 -23.70 -65.49 20.86
N GLU A 17 -25.01 -65.18 20.68
CA GLU A 17 -26.23 -65.46 21.51
C GLU A 17 -26.12 -65.58 23.06
N GLU A 18 -27.04 -65.16 23.95
CA GLU A 18 -28.47 -64.84 23.92
C GLU A 18 -28.91 -64.34 25.33
N ALA A 19 -30.17 -63.86 25.43
CA ALA A 19 -31.06 -63.85 26.61
C ALA A 19 -31.04 -62.68 27.64
N GLY A 20 -32.13 -61.90 27.60
CA GLY A 20 -33.15 -61.88 28.67
C GLY A 20 -32.93 -60.99 29.91
N GLY A 21 -33.94 -60.16 30.23
CA GLY A 21 -34.25 -59.76 31.62
C GLY A 21 -34.28 -58.26 31.91
N GLU A 22 -35.50 -57.72 31.90
CA GLU A 22 -36.07 -56.68 32.77
C GLU A 22 -35.14 -55.89 33.74
N SER A 23 -35.20 -54.55 33.69
CA SER A 23 -35.89 -53.74 34.71
C SER A 23 -35.58 -52.24 34.59
N GLU A 24 -36.63 -51.49 34.89
CA GLU A 24 -36.76 -50.06 35.18
C GLU A 24 -35.49 -49.24 35.47
N GLN A 25 -35.37 -48.08 34.82
CA GLN A 25 -35.41 -46.83 35.58
C GLN A 25 -35.63 -45.58 34.70
N GLN A 26 -36.63 -44.85 35.14
CA GLN A 26 -37.20 -43.61 34.65
C GLN A 26 -36.23 -42.44 34.82
N MET A 27 -35.85 -41.74 33.73
CA MET A 27 -35.34 -40.38 33.81
C MET A 27 -35.86 -39.51 32.65
N SER A 28 -36.90 -38.76 33.00
CA SER A 28 -37.32 -37.44 32.53
C SER A 28 -36.60 -36.84 31.32
N ARG A 29 -37.39 -36.55 30.28
CA ARG A 29 -37.00 -35.74 29.12
C ARG A 29 -37.18 -34.26 29.50
N ALA A 30 -36.08 -33.56 29.76
CA ALA A 30 -36.05 -32.10 29.89
C ALA A 30 -35.43 -31.44 28.64
N PRO A 31 -35.95 -30.30 28.16
CA PRO A 31 -35.44 -29.65 26.95
C PRO A 31 -34.06 -29.04 27.19
N MET A 32 -33.15 -29.24 26.23
CA MET A 32 -31.79 -28.72 26.24
C MET A 32 -31.82 -27.21 25.94
N ALA A 33 -32.01 -26.39 26.97
CA ALA A 33 -31.76 -24.95 26.87
C ALA A 33 -30.24 -24.73 26.87
N LEU A 34 -29.68 -24.34 25.73
CA LEU A 34 -28.29 -23.89 25.67
C LEU A 34 -28.16 -22.60 26.51
N PRO A 35 -27.26 -22.55 27.51
CA PRO A 35 -27.08 -21.35 28.31
C PRO A 35 -26.48 -20.26 27.43
N LEU A 36 -27.21 -19.15 27.26
CA LEU A 36 -26.79 -17.94 26.54
C LEU A 36 -25.40 -17.40 26.99
N GLY A 37 -24.90 -17.84 28.15
CA GLY A 37 -23.55 -17.54 28.63
C GLY A 37 -22.41 -18.21 27.84
N ALA A 38 -22.66 -19.33 27.16
CA ALA A 38 -21.65 -19.99 26.33
C ALA A 38 -21.37 -19.21 25.03
N LEU A 39 -22.39 -18.55 24.47
CA LEU A 39 -22.28 -17.69 23.28
C LEU A 39 -21.54 -16.37 23.59
N ARG A 40 -21.67 -15.82 24.80
CA ARG A 40 -20.95 -14.59 25.20
C ARG A 40 -19.44 -14.72 25.14
N ARG A 41 -18.87 -15.92 25.35
CA ARG A 41 -17.42 -16.15 25.27
C ARG A 41 -16.88 -16.19 23.83
N PHE A 42 -17.73 -16.50 22.86
CA PHE A 42 -17.36 -16.44 21.44
C PHE A 42 -17.52 -15.03 20.86
N VAL A 43 -18.49 -14.24 21.37
CA VAL A 43 -18.67 -12.83 20.99
C VAL A 43 -17.58 -11.93 21.61
N GLN A 44 -17.05 -12.26 22.79
CA GLN A 44 -15.95 -11.50 23.41
C GLN A 44 -14.56 -11.83 22.83
N ARG A 45 -14.46 -12.79 21.91
CA ARG A 45 -13.24 -13.08 21.14
C ARG A 45 -13.22 -12.36 19.79
N GLU A 46 -14.11 -11.39 19.59
CA GLU A 46 -13.86 -10.32 18.65
C GLU A 46 -12.78 -9.43 19.26
N VAL A 47 -11.64 -9.34 18.58
CA VAL A 47 -10.62 -8.32 18.81
C VAL A 47 -11.37 -6.99 18.94
N LYS A 48 -11.46 -6.45 20.16
CA LYS A 48 -12.10 -5.16 20.42
C LYS A 48 -11.47 -4.19 19.45
N PRO A 49 -12.19 -3.67 18.42
CA PRO A 49 -11.57 -2.75 17.50
C PRO A 49 -11.08 -1.60 18.37
N GLN A 50 -9.78 -1.35 18.34
CA GLN A 50 -9.23 -0.17 18.98
C GLN A 50 -9.87 1.00 18.23
N ARG A 51 -10.99 1.50 18.76
CA ARG A 51 -11.60 2.75 18.28
C ARG A 51 -10.59 3.81 18.64
N GLY A 52 -9.69 4.11 17.70
CA GLY A 52 -8.87 5.30 17.75
C GLY A 52 -9.78 6.52 17.98
N PRO A 53 -9.22 7.65 18.47
CA PRO A 53 -9.97 8.88 18.59
C PRO A 53 -10.71 9.18 17.27
N LEU A 54 -11.96 9.64 17.38
CA LEU A 54 -12.72 10.05 16.19
C LEU A 54 -12.00 11.24 15.56
N GLU A 55 -11.57 11.07 14.32
CA GLU A 55 -10.99 12.16 13.53
C GLU A 55 -12.09 13.16 13.14
N HIS A 56 -11.74 14.44 13.04
CA HIS A 56 -12.69 15.51 12.72
C HIS A 56 -12.22 16.30 11.50
N CYS A 57 -13.16 16.75 10.68
CA CYS A 57 -12.87 17.60 9.53
C CYS A 57 -12.20 18.91 9.99
N GLU A 58 -11.07 19.25 9.38
CA GLU A 58 -10.32 20.46 9.73
C GLU A 58 -10.98 21.76 9.24
N LEU A 59 -12.01 21.67 8.39
CA LEU A 59 -12.77 22.82 7.90
C LEU A 59 -14.08 23.03 8.67
N CYS A 60 -14.93 22.01 8.76
CA CYS A 60 -16.27 22.14 9.37
C CYS A 60 -16.43 21.40 10.70
N ARG A 61 -15.40 20.69 11.17
CA ARG A 61 -15.40 19.90 12.42
C ARG A 61 -16.38 18.73 12.47
N ALA A 62 -16.99 18.33 11.36
CA ALA A 62 -17.77 17.09 11.29
C ALA A 62 -16.91 15.87 11.62
N VAL A 63 -17.48 14.87 12.30
CA VAL A 63 -16.81 13.58 12.53
C VAL A 63 -16.53 12.89 11.21
N LEU A 64 -15.33 12.35 11.06
CA LEU A 64 -14.87 11.67 9.85
C LEU A 64 -15.02 10.16 9.98
N LEU A 65 -15.32 9.52 8.85
CA LEU A 65 -15.21 8.07 8.71
C LEU A 65 -13.72 7.67 8.58
N PRO A 66 -13.36 6.40 8.84
CA PRO A 66 -11.99 5.93 8.67
C PRO A 66 -11.43 6.21 7.27
N THR A 67 -12.29 6.10 6.25
CA THR A 67 -12.03 6.58 4.88
C THR A 67 -12.62 7.97 4.73
N HIS A 68 -11.78 8.96 4.45
CA HIS A 68 -12.19 10.34 4.19
C HIS A 68 -11.23 10.98 3.19
N ARG A 69 -11.54 12.21 2.78
CA ARG A 69 -10.77 12.94 1.76
C ARG A 69 -9.70 13.79 2.42
N HIS A 70 -8.69 14.12 1.63
CA HIS A 70 -7.59 14.95 2.09
C HIS A 70 -7.36 16.16 1.18
N LEU A 71 -6.99 17.27 1.81
CA LEU A 71 -6.41 18.41 1.12
C LEU A 71 -4.91 18.46 1.40
N PHE A 72 -4.14 19.00 0.46
CA PHE A 72 -2.74 19.32 0.65
C PHE A 72 -2.53 20.84 0.69
N ALA A 73 -1.77 21.33 1.66
CA ALA A 73 -1.31 22.71 1.76
C ALA A 73 0.16 22.80 1.30
N PRO A 74 0.45 23.20 0.04
CA PRO A 74 1.79 23.13 -0.53
C PRO A 74 2.85 23.91 0.25
N GLU A 75 2.52 25.13 0.67
CA GLU A 75 3.44 26.01 1.41
C GLU A 75 3.90 25.42 2.74
N ARG A 76 3.01 24.68 3.40
CA ARG A 76 3.27 24.06 4.72
C ARG A 76 3.66 22.60 4.60
N ARG A 77 3.53 22.01 3.40
CA ARG A 77 3.67 20.57 3.13
C ARG A 77 2.87 19.74 4.13
N GLN A 78 1.60 20.09 4.30
CA GLN A 78 0.70 19.47 5.29
C GLN A 78 -0.52 18.86 4.61
N VAL A 79 -0.89 17.67 5.06
CA VAL A 79 -2.16 17.01 4.71
C VAL A 79 -3.22 17.42 5.73
N LEU A 80 -4.42 17.75 5.25
CA LEU A 80 -5.58 18.07 6.08
C LEU A 80 -6.71 17.07 5.86
N CYS A 81 -7.31 16.59 6.94
CA CYS A 81 -8.45 15.68 6.90
C CYS A 81 -9.76 16.44 6.66
N VAL A 82 -10.50 16.08 5.63
CA VAL A 82 -11.77 16.74 5.26
C VAL A 82 -12.89 15.75 4.94
N CYS A 83 -14.13 16.14 5.25
CA CYS A 83 -15.30 15.36 4.87
C CYS A 83 -15.63 15.54 3.38
N ASP A 84 -16.39 14.59 2.80
CA ASP A 84 -16.74 14.64 1.37
C ASP A 84 -17.40 15.96 0.95
N PRO A 85 -18.39 16.53 1.70
CA PRO A 85 -18.96 17.82 1.32
C PRO A 85 -17.95 18.97 1.27
N CYS A 86 -16.98 19.00 2.19
CA CYS A 86 -15.93 20.02 2.18
C CYS A 86 -14.94 19.81 1.03
N ALA A 87 -14.66 18.55 0.66
CA ALA A 87 -13.79 18.23 -0.47
C ALA A 87 -14.36 18.74 -1.81
N LEU A 88 -15.68 18.75 -1.99
CA LEU A 88 -16.35 19.26 -3.20
C LEU A 88 -16.07 20.75 -3.49
N LEU A 89 -15.65 21.53 -2.49
CA LEU A 89 -15.29 22.93 -2.65
C LEU A 89 -13.92 23.12 -3.35
N PHE A 90 -13.16 22.04 -3.52
CA PHE A 90 -11.80 22.08 -4.05
C PHE A 90 -11.70 21.25 -5.33
N ARG A 91 -10.88 21.73 -6.27
CA ARG A 91 -10.56 21.00 -7.50
C ARG A 91 -9.31 20.15 -7.29
N VAL A 92 -9.35 18.94 -7.83
CA VAL A 92 -8.17 18.06 -7.91
C VAL A 92 -7.10 18.77 -8.75
N GLY A 93 -5.89 18.90 -8.20
CA GLY A 93 -4.76 19.47 -8.93
C GLY A 93 -4.90 20.93 -9.37
N ALA A 94 -5.78 21.72 -8.74
CA ALA A 94 -6.05 23.12 -9.11
C ALA A 94 -4.77 23.95 -9.37
N GLU A 95 -4.75 24.74 -10.44
CA GLU A 95 -3.54 25.46 -10.87
C GLU A 95 -3.06 26.55 -9.87
N ARG A 96 -1.85 27.06 -10.12
CA ARG A 96 -1.20 28.13 -9.35
C ARG A 96 -2.19 29.29 -9.09
N GLY A 97 -2.36 29.64 -7.81
CA GLY A 97 -3.08 30.85 -7.38
C GLY A 97 -4.57 30.72 -7.09
N GLN A 98 -5.21 29.58 -7.31
CA GLN A 98 -6.67 29.44 -7.12
C GLN A 98 -7.10 29.07 -5.70
N SER A 99 -6.22 28.44 -4.91
CA SER A 99 -6.49 28.07 -3.52
C SER A 99 -5.20 27.73 -2.78
N ARG A 100 -5.13 28.08 -1.48
CA ARG A 100 -4.05 27.67 -0.57
C ARG A 100 -4.00 26.14 -0.31
N TYR A 101 -5.05 25.44 -0.72
CA TYR A 101 -5.22 24.00 -0.58
C TYR A 101 -5.55 23.35 -1.92
N ARG A 102 -5.06 22.13 -2.12
CA ARG A 102 -5.33 21.29 -3.29
C ARG A 102 -6.03 20.01 -2.86
N LEU A 103 -7.07 19.58 -3.57
CA LEU A 103 -7.68 18.28 -3.31
C LEU A 103 -6.73 17.16 -3.77
N ILE A 104 -6.44 16.22 -2.87
CA ILE A 104 -5.62 15.05 -3.16
C ILE A 104 -6.46 14.03 -3.95
N PRO A 105 -5.96 13.52 -5.09
CA PRO A 105 -6.66 12.50 -5.86
C PRO A 105 -6.69 11.16 -5.12
N GLU A 106 -7.53 10.23 -5.56
CA GLU A 106 -7.61 8.89 -4.95
C GLU A 106 -6.93 7.80 -5.80
N ARG A 107 -6.59 8.14 -7.04
CA ARG A 107 -6.04 7.18 -8.01
C ARG A 107 -4.66 6.71 -7.58
N THR A 108 -4.39 5.44 -7.79
CA THR A 108 -3.10 4.81 -7.53
C THR A 108 -2.77 3.95 -8.72
N ARG A 109 -1.58 4.11 -9.29
CA ARG A 109 -1.17 3.39 -10.50
C ARG A 109 0.14 2.66 -10.28
N TRP A 110 0.23 1.42 -10.73
CA TRP A 110 1.45 0.63 -10.72
C TRP A 110 2.08 0.61 -12.11
N LEU A 111 3.31 1.12 -12.22
CA LEU A 111 4.07 1.22 -13.47
C LEU A 111 4.90 -0.05 -13.66
N ARG A 112 4.34 -1.06 -14.35
CA ARG A 112 4.99 -2.38 -14.49
C ARG A 112 6.17 -2.40 -15.46
N ASP A 113 6.17 -1.51 -16.43
CA ASP A 113 7.17 -1.39 -17.51
C ASP A 113 8.25 -0.36 -17.20
N LEU A 114 8.08 0.46 -16.15
CA LEU A 114 9.14 1.31 -15.65
C LEU A 114 10.12 0.44 -14.89
N VAL A 115 11.33 0.35 -15.42
CA VAL A 115 12.46 -0.28 -14.73
C VAL A 115 13.63 0.69 -14.79
N LEU A 116 14.17 1.02 -13.62
CA LEU A 116 15.44 1.75 -13.51
C LEU A 116 16.55 0.74 -13.33
N THR A 117 17.52 0.78 -14.23
CA THR A 117 18.79 0.08 -14.05
C THR A 117 19.53 0.61 -12.82
N ASP A 118 20.53 -0.13 -12.35
CA ASP A 118 21.36 0.31 -11.23
C ASP A 118 22.11 1.61 -11.55
N GLY A 119 22.63 1.74 -12.78
CA GLY A 119 23.30 2.95 -13.24
C GLY A 119 22.38 4.17 -13.31
N GLU A 120 21.14 4.00 -13.79
CA GLU A 120 20.15 5.09 -13.81
C GLU A 120 19.75 5.54 -12.40
N TRP A 121 19.69 4.61 -11.46
CA TRP A 121 19.39 4.90 -10.07
C TRP A 121 20.53 5.60 -9.35
N GLU A 122 21.76 5.15 -9.58
CA GLU A 122 22.96 5.79 -9.07
C GLU A 122 23.10 7.22 -9.62
N ALA A 123 22.74 7.44 -10.90
CA ALA A 123 22.71 8.76 -11.52
C ALA A 123 21.69 9.73 -10.90
N LEU A 124 20.63 9.22 -10.25
CA LEU A 124 19.71 10.06 -9.45
C LEU A 124 20.33 10.50 -8.11
N GLY A 125 21.45 9.91 -7.71
CA GLY A 125 22.17 10.23 -6.47
C GLY A 125 21.48 9.77 -5.19
N LEU A 126 20.43 8.95 -5.26
CA LEU A 126 19.60 8.64 -4.08
C LEU A 126 20.30 7.61 -3.17
N PRO A 127 20.58 7.94 -1.88
CA PRO A 127 21.39 7.11 -0.99
C PRO A 127 20.58 5.99 -0.30
N VAL A 128 19.29 5.86 -0.59
CA VAL A 128 18.40 4.89 0.05
C VAL A 128 17.48 4.26 -0.98
N ASN A 129 17.03 3.04 -0.69
CA ASN A 129 16.21 2.23 -1.60
C ASN A 129 14.70 2.47 -1.49
N LEU A 130 14.26 3.49 -0.75
CA LEU A 130 12.86 3.86 -0.63
C LEU A 130 12.73 5.38 -0.67
N VAL A 131 12.04 5.89 -1.68
CA VAL A 131 11.93 7.33 -1.94
C VAL A 131 10.57 7.64 -2.53
N TYR A 132 10.06 8.83 -2.29
CA TYR A 132 9.02 9.39 -3.13
C TYR A 132 9.44 10.75 -3.68
N LEU A 133 9.05 11.02 -4.92
CA LEU A 133 9.36 12.23 -5.66
C LEU A 133 8.07 12.92 -6.10
N PHE A 134 7.98 14.23 -5.91
CA PHE A 134 6.84 15.02 -6.40
C PHE A 134 7.29 16.42 -6.80
N TYR A 135 6.56 17.03 -7.74
CA TYR A 135 6.80 18.41 -8.12
C TYR A 135 6.21 19.35 -7.05
N SER A 136 7.06 20.17 -6.43
CA SER A 136 6.63 21.19 -5.49
C SER A 136 6.45 22.52 -6.21
N THR A 137 5.21 23.02 -6.24
CA THR A 137 4.91 24.34 -6.80
C THR A 137 5.65 25.46 -6.07
N PRO A 138 5.66 25.53 -4.72
CA PRO A 138 6.42 26.57 -4.01
C PRO A 138 7.92 26.53 -4.30
N ALA A 139 8.52 25.33 -4.42
CA ALA A 139 9.95 25.20 -4.71
C ALA A 139 10.29 25.32 -6.21
N GLY A 140 9.29 25.26 -7.10
CA GLY A 140 9.48 25.30 -8.55
C GLY A 140 10.22 24.10 -9.14
N ARG A 141 10.42 23.02 -8.37
CA ARG A 141 11.23 21.85 -8.75
C ARG A 141 10.65 20.56 -8.17
N VAL A 142 11.16 19.43 -8.63
CA VAL A 142 10.91 18.13 -7.99
C VAL A 142 11.69 18.05 -6.69
N LEU A 143 11.03 17.56 -5.65
CA LEU A 143 11.62 17.21 -4.37
C LEU A 143 11.61 15.70 -4.21
N ALA A 144 12.65 15.15 -3.59
CA ALA A 144 12.72 13.76 -3.18
C ALA A 144 12.72 13.67 -1.66
N PHE A 145 12.04 12.66 -1.12
CA PHE A 145 11.95 12.43 0.32
C PHE A 145 12.18 10.97 0.67
N TYR A 146 12.85 10.76 1.80
CA TYR A 146 13.17 9.46 2.36
C TYR A 146 12.28 9.20 3.58
N PRO A 147 11.33 8.26 3.49
CA PRO A 147 10.58 7.80 4.65
C PRO A 147 11.51 7.11 5.67
N GLY A 148 11.51 7.57 6.92
CA GLY A 148 12.38 7.02 7.95
C GLY A 148 11.89 7.28 9.39
N PRO A 149 12.68 6.87 10.40
CA PRO A 149 12.30 7.00 11.82
C PRO A 149 12.10 8.45 12.27
N ALA A 150 12.81 9.40 11.68
CA ALA A 150 12.67 10.83 11.96
C ALA A 150 11.49 11.48 11.20
N GLY A 151 10.74 10.71 10.40
CA GLY A 151 9.76 11.22 9.46
C GLY A 151 10.29 11.21 8.03
N ALA A 152 9.79 12.12 7.20
CA ALA A 152 10.20 12.25 5.80
C ALA A 152 11.37 13.23 5.71
N THR A 153 12.57 12.72 5.43
CA THR A 153 13.77 13.54 5.25
C THR A 153 13.87 14.00 3.81
N GLU A 154 13.94 15.31 3.57
CA GLU A 154 14.16 15.86 2.22
C GLU A 154 15.57 15.52 1.72
N SER A 155 15.67 15.10 0.46
CA SER A 155 16.95 14.99 -0.24
C SER A 155 17.49 16.37 -0.58
N LEU A 156 18.73 16.63 -0.20
CA LEU A 156 19.47 17.84 -0.60
C LEU A 156 20.17 17.70 -1.95
N LEU A 157 20.07 16.54 -2.60
CA LEU A 157 20.70 16.27 -3.88
C LEU A 157 19.83 16.78 -5.02
N ASN A 158 20.48 17.40 -6.01
CA ASN A 158 19.81 17.84 -7.22
C ASN A 158 19.36 16.62 -8.03
N LEU A 159 18.08 16.60 -8.40
CA LEU A 159 17.48 15.54 -9.21
C LEU A 159 17.70 15.82 -10.71
N ASP A 160 18.95 16.03 -11.10
CA ASP A 160 19.32 16.41 -12.49
C ASP A 160 18.90 15.33 -13.50
N GLY A 161 18.76 14.07 -13.06
CA GLY A 161 18.24 12.97 -13.88
C GLY A 161 16.71 12.94 -14.07
N TRP A 162 15.95 13.83 -13.42
CA TRP A 162 14.48 13.81 -13.50
C TRP A 162 13.97 14.06 -14.92
N GLN A 163 14.52 15.05 -15.63
CA GLN A 163 14.10 15.37 -16.99
C GLN A 163 14.37 14.21 -17.95
N GLY A 164 15.51 13.53 -17.81
CA GLY A 164 15.82 12.33 -18.58
C GLY A 164 14.84 11.19 -18.30
N LEU A 165 14.42 11.05 -17.04
CA LEU A 165 13.43 10.05 -16.67
C LEU A 165 12.04 10.35 -17.27
N VAL A 166 11.60 11.62 -17.24
CA VAL A 166 10.34 12.04 -17.87
C VAL A 166 10.38 11.89 -19.39
N ALA A 167 11.51 12.21 -20.03
CA ALA A 167 11.67 12.01 -21.48
C ALA A 167 11.50 10.54 -21.87
N ARG A 168 12.00 9.62 -21.03
CA ARG A 168 11.87 8.18 -21.25
C ARG A 168 10.50 7.63 -20.89
N TYR A 169 9.87 8.16 -19.84
CA TYR A 169 8.57 7.73 -19.34
C TYR A 169 7.63 8.96 -19.24
N PRO A 170 7.01 9.38 -20.36
CA PRO A 170 6.24 10.62 -20.41
C PRO A 170 5.10 10.71 -19.41
N LEU A 171 4.55 9.56 -18.97
CA LEU A 171 3.53 9.48 -17.93
C LEU A 171 3.95 10.16 -16.62
N LEU A 172 5.26 10.23 -16.32
CA LEU A 172 5.77 10.94 -15.14
C LEU A 172 5.59 12.46 -15.24
N GLY A 173 5.53 13.00 -16.45
CA GLY A 173 5.21 14.41 -16.71
C GLY A 173 3.74 14.76 -16.47
N GLU A 174 2.86 13.76 -16.35
CA GLU A 174 1.42 13.94 -16.08
C GLU A 174 1.08 13.99 -14.58
N LEU A 175 2.08 13.80 -13.70
CA LEU A 175 1.89 13.89 -12.26
C LEU A 175 1.31 15.25 -11.88
N LEU A 176 0.22 15.25 -11.13
CA LEU A 176 -0.37 16.48 -10.62
C LEU A 176 0.57 17.12 -9.60
N PRO A 177 1.01 18.38 -9.82
CA PRO A 177 1.86 19.10 -8.89
C PRO A 177 1.32 19.09 -7.46
N ASP A 178 2.24 18.93 -6.50
CA ASP A 178 2.03 18.91 -5.05
C ASP A 178 1.19 17.76 -4.48
N VAL A 179 0.33 17.10 -5.27
CA VAL A 179 -0.66 16.13 -4.75
C VAL A 179 -0.46 14.70 -5.21
N GLU A 180 0.42 14.46 -6.19
CA GLU A 180 0.85 13.13 -6.60
C GLU A 180 2.36 12.98 -6.54
N ALA A 181 2.80 11.75 -6.32
CA ALA A 181 4.20 11.40 -6.22
C ALA A 181 4.51 10.10 -6.98
N LEU A 182 5.73 10.02 -7.50
CA LEU A 182 6.37 8.76 -7.87
C LEU A 182 6.96 8.13 -6.60
N LEU A 183 6.39 7.02 -6.14
CA LEU A 183 6.90 6.20 -5.04
C LEU A 183 7.73 5.06 -5.62
N ILE A 184 8.98 4.94 -5.19
CA ILE A 184 9.93 3.95 -5.67
C ILE A 184 10.36 3.07 -4.50
N ASN A 185 10.14 1.76 -4.65
CA ASN A 185 10.57 0.74 -3.70
C ASN A 185 11.62 -0.17 -4.35
N ARG A 186 12.84 -0.03 -3.88
CA ARG A 186 13.99 -0.88 -4.20
C ARG A 186 14.50 -1.70 -3.01
N VAL A 187 13.76 -1.69 -1.91
CA VAL A 187 14.18 -2.38 -0.68
C VAL A 187 14.28 -3.88 -0.96
N ARG A 188 15.43 -4.47 -0.62
CA ARG A 188 15.71 -5.92 -0.79
C ARG A 188 15.57 -6.42 -2.24
N GLY A 189 15.97 -5.60 -3.21
CA GLY A 189 15.92 -5.99 -4.63
C GLY A 189 14.52 -5.94 -5.23
N ALA A 190 13.55 -5.32 -4.54
CA ALA A 190 12.31 -4.93 -5.18
C ALA A 190 12.56 -3.94 -6.33
N HIS A 191 11.64 -3.85 -7.26
CA HIS A 191 11.64 -2.89 -8.35
C HIS A 191 10.21 -2.40 -8.59
N ASP A 192 9.59 -1.86 -7.53
CA ASP A 192 8.22 -1.40 -7.60
C ASP A 192 8.17 0.12 -7.77
N TYR A 193 7.37 0.57 -8.73
CA TYR A 193 7.21 1.97 -9.08
C TYR A 193 5.74 2.32 -9.15
N TYR A 194 5.30 3.24 -8.30
CA TYR A 194 3.90 3.62 -8.21
C TYR A 194 3.73 5.11 -8.40
N LEU A 195 2.68 5.52 -9.12
CA LEU A 195 2.15 6.87 -9.02
C LEU A 195 1.05 6.85 -7.96
N VAL A 196 1.28 7.58 -6.87
CA VAL A 196 0.41 7.57 -5.69
C VAL A 196 0.00 8.99 -5.33
N PRO A 197 -1.16 9.17 -4.68
CA PRO A 197 -1.47 10.43 -4.06
C PRO A 197 -0.51 10.71 -2.89
N ILE A 198 -0.16 11.98 -2.66
CA ILE A 198 0.90 12.36 -1.72
C ILE A 198 0.61 11.93 -0.27
N ASP A 199 -0.65 11.83 0.12
CA ASP A 199 -1.06 11.35 1.44
C ASP A 199 -0.68 9.87 1.68
N VAL A 200 -0.58 9.05 0.63
CA VAL A 200 -0.07 7.67 0.71
C VAL A 200 1.39 7.65 1.13
N CYS A 201 2.20 8.60 0.65
CA CYS A 201 3.59 8.76 1.07
C CYS A 201 3.69 9.19 2.53
N TYR A 202 2.82 10.12 2.97
CA TYR A 202 2.77 10.55 4.37
C TYR A 202 2.34 9.41 5.30
N ARG A 203 1.36 8.61 4.87
CA ARG A 203 0.93 7.39 5.57
C ARG A 203 2.07 6.38 5.68
N LEU A 204 2.81 6.15 4.59
CA LEU A 204 3.99 5.28 4.60
C LEU A 204 5.06 5.77 5.58
N THR A 205 5.36 7.07 5.57
CA THR A 205 6.30 7.69 6.52
C THR A 205 5.83 7.50 7.96
N GLY A 206 4.54 7.75 8.25
CA GLY A 206 3.96 7.54 9.57
C GLY A 206 4.05 6.08 10.03
N LEU A 207 3.75 5.14 9.13
CA LEU A 207 3.86 3.71 9.36
C LEU A 207 5.29 3.33 9.76
N ILE A 208 6.28 3.66 8.92
CA ILE A 208 7.70 3.36 9.20
C ILE A 208 8.13 3.94 10.54
N ARG A 209 7.82 5.23 10.79
CA ARG A 209 8.16 5.90 12.04
C ARG A 209 7.53 5.22 13.26
N SER A 210 6.28 4.77 13.15
CA SER A 210 5.57 4.10 14.25
C SER A 210 6.03 2.66 14.51
N SER A 211 6.48 1.97 13.46
CA SER A 211 6.95 0.58 13.52
C SER A 211 8.45 0.47 13.83
N TRP A 212 9.20 1.57 13.80
CA TRP A 212 10.65 1.56 13.94
C TRP A 212 11.11 1.11 15.32
N ARG A 213 12.01 0.12 15.36
CA ARG A 213 12.70 -0.35 16.57
C ARG A 213 14.20 -0.45 16.33
N GLY A 214 15.00 -0.08 17.33
CA GLY A 214 16.47 -0.17 17.25
C GLY A 214 17.08 0.71 16.15
N LEU A 215 18.28 0.32 15.68
CA LEU A 215 19.06 1.09 14.70
C LEU A 215 18.63 0.88 13.25
N SER A 216 18.08 -0.30 12.92
CA SER A 216 17.73 -0.69 11.54
C SER A 216 16.23 -0.82 11.28
N GLY A 217 15.38 -0.56 12.28
CA GLY A 217 13.93 -0.71 12.20
C GLY A 217 13.46 -2.13 12.51
N GLY A 218 14.26 -3.14 12.17
CA GLY A 218 14.00 -4.55 12.52
C GLY A 218 12.90 -5.21 11.68
N PRO A 219 12.54 -6.46 12.00
CA PRO A 219 11.56 -7.25 11.26
C PRO A 219 10.16 -6.64 11.24
N GLU A 220 9.81 -5.80 12.22
CA GLU A 220 8.52 -5.11 12.30
C GLU A 220 8.34 -4.10 11.16
N VAL A 221 9.36 -3.28 10.87
CA VAL A 221 9.32 -2.33 9.74
C VAL A 221 9.23 -3.10 8.43
N GLU A 222 9.96 -4.20 8.29
CA GLU A 222 9.93 -5.01 7.08
C GLU A 222 8.55 -5.64 6.85
N GLN A 223 7.91 -6.14 7.90
CA GLN A 223 6.55 -6.68 7.81
C GLN A 223 5.54 -5.58 7.48
N ALA A 224 5.70 -4.40 8.08
CA ALA A 224 4.86 -3.24 7.79
C ALA A 224 4.99 -2.80 6.32
N LEU A 225 6.22 -2.74 5.79
CA LEU A 225 6.48 -2.43 4.38
C LEU A 225 5.88 -3.48 3.44
N ARG A 226 6.09 -4.78 3.71
CA ARG A 226 5.50 -5.86 2.91
C ARG A 226 3.97 -5.75 2.86
N THR A 227 3.34 -5.52 4.01
CA THR A 227 1.88 -5.39 4.11
C THR A 227 1.40 -4.15 3.34
N PHE A 228 2.05 -3.00 3.56
CA PHE A 228 1.72 -1.75 2.88
C PHE A 228 1.81 -1.87 1.36
N PHE A 229 2.90 -2.43 0.82
CA PHE A 229 3.07 -2.56 -0.62
C PHE A 229 2.15 -3.63 -1.22
N GLY A 230 1.84 -4.71 -0.50
CA GLY A 230 0.82 -5.67 -0.92
C GLY A 230 -0.57 -5.05 -1.04
N GLU A 231 -0.98 -4.25 -0.04
CA GLU A 231 -2.24 -3.49 -0.09
C GLU A 231 -2.23 -2.44 -1.20
N LEU A 232 -1.12 -1.73 -1.38
CA LEU A 232 -0.96 -0.71 -2.41
C LEU A 232 -1.07 -1.33 -3.81
N GLN A 233 -0.42 -2.47 -4.03
CA GLN A 233 -0.47 -3.20 -5.29
C GLN A 233 -1.88 -3.73 -5.59
N ALA A 234 -2.59 -4.25 -4.58
CA ALA A 234 -3.94 -4.79 -4.75
C ALA A 234 -4.98 -3.74 -5.18
N ARG A 235 -4.80 -2.47 -4.77
CA ARG A 235 -5.68 -1.35 -5.15
C ARG A 235 -5.20 -0.59 -6.38
N ALA A 236 -3.96 -0.80 -6.83
CA ALA A 236 -3.38 -0.02 -7.90
C ALA A 236 -3.94 -0.45 -9.26
N GLU A 237 -4.32 0.53 -10.06
CA GLU A 237 -4.54 0.33 -11.48
C GLU A 237 -3.19 0.01 -12.15
N VAL A 238 -3.13 -1.09 -12.91
CA VAL A 238 -1.92 -1.44 -13.65
C VAL A 238 -1.87 -0.59 -14.92
N VAL A 239 -0.80 0.19 -15.08
CA VAL A 239 -0.61 1.01 -16.27
C VAL A 239 0.79 0.79 -16.85
N THR A 240 0.90 1.00 -18.15
CA THR A 240 2.18 1.14 -18.84
C THR A 240 2.61 2.61 -18.80
N ALA A 241 3.79 2.88 -18.26
CA ALA A 241 4.43 4.19 -18.25
C ALA A 241 4.76 4.69 -19.66
N GLY A 242 4.85 3.79 -20.64
CA GLY A 242 5.15 4.11 -22.03
C GLY A 242 6.63 4.46 -22.17
N ARG A 243 7.44 3.49 -22.59
CA ARG A 243 8.87 3.71 -22.81
C ARG A 243 9.07 4.37 -24.17
N ALA A 244 9.57 5.60 -24.19
CA ALA A 244 10.06 6.21 -25.42
C ALA A 244 11.21 5.34 -25.97
N ALA A 245 11.21 5.07 -27.28
CA ALA A 245 12.32 4.38 -27.91
C ALA A 245 13.60 5.20 -27.68
N PRO A 246 14.75 4.56 -27.35
CA PRO A 246 16.01 5.27 -27.32
C PRO A 246 16.21 5.89 -28.71
N ASP A 247 16.54 7.18 -28.74
CA ASP A 247 16.96 7.85 -29.96
C ASP A 247 18.20 7.11 -30.46
N LEU A 248 18.02 6.25 -31.46
CA LEU A 248 19.13 5.66 -32.18
C LEU A 248 19.67 6.80 -33.05
N GLY A 249 20.48 7.66 -32.43
CA GLY A 249 21.17 8.73 -33.11
C GLY A 249 21.74 8.16 -34.40
N GLU A 250 21.29 8.73 -35.52
CA GLU A 250 21.80 8.40 -36.84
C GLU A 250 23.32 8.51 -36.76
N GLY A 251 23.99 7.36 -36.86
CA GLY A 251 25.41 7.33 -37.08
C GLY A 251 25.67 8.07 -38.38
N GLU A 252 26.18 9.29 -38.25
CA GLU A 252 26.71 10.06 -39.36
C GLU A 252 27.84 9.22 -39.95
N ASN A 253 27.49 8.49 -41.01
CA ASN A 253 28.40 7.69 -41.80
C ASN A 253 29.41 8.64 -42.43
N ASP A 254 30.60 8.66 -41.85
CA ASP A 254 31.82 9.08 -42.50
C ASP A 254 32.12 8.09 -43.65
N ALA A 255 31.64 8.43 -44.86
CA ALA A 255 32.08 7.81 -46.11
C ALA A 255 31.66 8.69 -47.31
N GLY A 256 32.56 9.53 -47.82
CA GLY A 256 32.18 10.40 -48.94
C GLY A 256 33.24 11.26 -49.64
N SER A 257 34.43 10.71 -49.89
CA SER A 257 35.44 11.14 -50.91
C SER A 257 36.27 12.41 -50.66
#